data_AF-A0A948HY96-F1
#
_entry.id   AF-A0A948HY96-F1
#
_cell.length_a   1.000
_cell.length_b   1.000
_cell.length_c   1.000
_cell.angle_alpha   90.00
_cell.angle_beta   90.00
_cell.angle_gamma   90.00
#
_symmetry.space_group_name_H-M   'P 1'
#
loop_
_entity.id
_entity.type
_entity.pdbx_description
1 polymer ?
#
loop_
_entity_poly.entity_id
_entity_poly.type
_entity_poly.pdbx_seq_one_letter_code
_entity_poly.pdbx_strand_id
1 'polypeptide(L)' 'MNTAKLSPVETTKSNQLIDTVDNLNRLTGQARAVVTSLCSDDNFKTLNETTLANLLWLLGERLDDIETQIKQIKLG' A
#
# COMPACT_ATOMS: atom_id res chain seq x y z
N MET A 1 14.91 -18.32 -31.12
CA MET A 1 14.21 -17.56 -30.08
C MET A 1 14.83 -16.17 -30.01
N ASN A 2 14.14 -15.16 -30.52
CA ASN A 2 14.63 -13.79 -30.54
C ASN A 2 14.35 -13.15 -29.18
N THR A 3 15.35 -13.06 -28.29
CA THR A 3 15.24 -12.29 -27.05
C THR A 3 15.46 -10.82 -27.38
N ALA A 4 14.42 -10.16 -27.87
CA ALA A 4 14.46 -8.70 -28.02
C ALA A 4 14.70 -8.08 -26.64
N LYS A 5 15.92 -7.56 -26.41
CA LYS A 5 16.21 -6.75 -25.22
C LYS A 5 15.37 -5.48 -25.30
N LEU A 6 14.65 -5.18 -24.22
CA LEU A 6 13.94 -3.92 -24.07
C LEU A 6 14.91 -2.75 -24.24
N SER A 7 14.45 -1.68 -24.88
CA SER A 7 15.19 -0.43 -24.93
C SER A 7 15.38 0.14 -23.51
N PRO A 8 16.37 1.04 -23.30
CA PRO A 8 16.59 1.66 -22.01
C PRO A 8 15.33 2.34 -21.44
N VAL A 9 14.54 2.99 -22.31
CA VAL A 9 13.30 3.68 -21.94
C VAL A 9 12.22 2.70 -21.48
N GLU A 10 12.06 1.57 -22.15
CA GLU A 10 11.08 0.54 -21.78
C GLU A 10 11.46 -0.15 -20.47
N THR A 11 12.77 -0.34 -20.24
CA THR A 11 13.29 -0.89 -18.97
C THR A 11 13.00 0.04 -17.81
N THR A 12 13.21 1.36 -17.96
CA THR A 12 12.90 2.35 -16.92
C THR A 12 11.41 2.37 -16.57
N LYS A 13 10.53 2.38 -17.58
CA LYS A 13 9.08 2.34 -17.35
C LYS A 13 8.64 1.05 -16.65
N SER A 14 9.22 -0.09 -17.02
CA SER A 14 8.95 -1.38 -16.37
C SER A 14 9.35 -1.36 -14.90
N ASN A 15 10.52 -0.81 -14.56
CA ASN A 15 10.96 -0.73 -13.16
C ASN A 15 10.05 0.21 -12.34
N GLN A 16 9.68 1.37 -12.89
CA GLN A 16 8.75 2.29 -12.24
C GLN A 16 7.39 1.63 -11.94
N LEU A 17 6.89 0.79 -12.86
CA LEU A 17 5.66 0.04 -12.65
C LEU A 17 5.80 -0.98 -11.52
N ILE A 18 6.92 -1.72 -11.46
CA ILE A 18 7.21 -2.68 -10.40
C ILE A 18 7.25 -1.97 -9.04
N ASP A 19 8.01 -0.88 -8.93
CA ASP A 19 8.11 -0.10 -7.69
C ASP A 19 6.75 0.41 -7.22
N THR A 20 5.91 0.84 -8.15
CA THR A 20 4.55 1.30 -7.85
C THR A 20 3.67 0.17 -7.33
N VAL A 21 3.70 -1.01 -7.96
CA VAL A 21 2.94 -2.18 -7.53
C VAL A 21 3.40 -2.65 -6.15
N ASP A 22 4.72 -2.71 -5.92
CA ASP A 22 5.28 -3.12 -4.63
C ASP A 22 4.87 -2.17 -3.51
N ASN A 23 4.85 -0.86 -3.78
CA ASN A 23 4.43 0.13 -2.81
C ASN A 23 2.93 0.04 -2.51
N LEU A 24 2.07 -0.15 -3.52
CA LEU A 24 0.63 -0.38 -3.32
C LEU A 24 0.36 -1.66 -2.50
N ASN A 25 1.08 -2.74 -2.80
CA ASN A 25 0.98 -4.00 -2.04
C ASN A 25 1.38 -3.79 -0.57
N ARG A 26 2.46 -3.04 -0.32
CA ARG A 26 2.92 -2.70 1.02
C ARG A 26 1.86 -1.90 1.79
N LEU A 27 1.31 -0.84 1.21
CA LEU A 27 0.30 -0.01 1.87
C LEU A 27 -0.98 -0.79 2.16
N THR A 28 -1.44 -1.59 1.19
CA THR A 28 -2.62 -2.44 1.35
C THR A 28 -2.42 -3.49 2.44
N GLY A 29 -1.23 -4.09 2.51
CA GLY A 29 -0.87 -5.03 3.57
C GLY A 29 -0.91 -4.39 4.96
N GLN A 30 -0.39 -3.16 5.08
CA GLN A 30 -0.42 -2.41 6.34
C GLN A 30 -1.84 -2.05 6.76
N ALA A 31 -2.67 -1.55 5.84
CA ALA A 31 -4.08 -1.26 6.10
C ALA A 31 -4.84 -2.52 6.56
N ARG A 32 -4.60 -3.66 5.90
CA ARG A 32 -5.23 -4.95 6.26
C ARG A 32 -4.80 -5.44 7.64
N ALA A 33 -3.53 -5.26 8.01
CA ALA A 33 -3.03 -5.61 9.34
C ALA A 33 -3.76 -4.81 10.42
N VAL A 34 -3.92 -3.49 10.21
CA VAL A 34 -4.68 -2.63 11.13
C VAL A 34 -6.13 -3.09 11.26
N VAL A 35 -6.83 -3.34 10.14
CA VAL A 35 -8.21 -3.84 10.17
C VAL A 35 -8.30 -5.16 10.93
N THR A 36 -7.34 -6.07 10.73
CA THR A 36 -7.29 -7.35 11.45
C THR A 36 -7.13 -7.14 12.96
N SER A 37 -6.27 -6.22 13.38
CA SER A 37 -6.09 -5.87 14.79
C SER A 37 -7.36 -5.27 15.40
N LEU A 38 -8.11 -4.46 14.64
CA LEU A 38 -9.36 -3.82 15.10
C LEU A 38 -10.56 -4.77 15.12
N CYS A 39 -10.60 -5.77 14.24
CA CYS A 39 -11.71 -6.73 14.14
C CYS A 39 -11.50 -8.02 14.94
N SER A 40 -10.27 -8.33 15.36
CA SER A 40 -10.00 -9.47 16.25
C SER A 40 -10.50 -9.14 17.65
N ASP A 41 -11.52 -9.85 18.13
CA ASP A 41 -12.21 -9.57 19.40
C ASP A 41 -11.24 -9.54 20.61
N ASP A 42 -10.29 -10.48 20.66
CA ASP A 42 -9.26 -10.53 21.70
C ASP A 42 -8.30 -9.34 21.63
N ASN A 43 -7.91 -8.93 20.42
CA ASN A 43 -7.05 -7.76 20.26
C ASN A 43 -7.82 -6.49 20.62
N PHE A 44 -9.02 -6.30 20.07
CA PHE A 44 -9.82 -5.10 20.25
C PHE A 44 -10.12 -4.82 21.73
N LYS A 45 -10.51 -5.84 22.50
CA LYS A 45 -10.77 -5.73 23.94
C LYS A 45 -9.55 -5.32 24.77
N THR A 46 -8.34 -5.53 24.26
CA THR A 46 -7.09 -5.22 24.96
C THR A 46 -6.45 -3.89 24.50
N LEU A 47 -7.00 -3.24 23.46
CA LEU A 47 -6.54 -1.93 23.01
C LEU A 47 -6.99 -0.83 23.99
N ASN A 48 -6.05 0.00 24.42
CA ASN A 48 -6.40 1.26 25.06
C ASN A 48 -6.79 2.32 24.02
N GLU A 49 -7.44 3.39 24.47
CA GLU A 49 -7.96 4.46 23.61
C GLU A 49 -6.88 5.10 22.73
N THR A 50 -5.68 5.34 23.27
CA THR A 50 -4.55 5.90 22.52
C THR A 50 -4.10 4.96 21.41
N THR A 51 -3.96 3.67 21.69
CA THR A 51 -3.58 2.68 20.68
C THR A 51 -4.66 2.56 19.60
N LEU A 52 -5.94 2.56 19.99
CA LEU A 52 -7.05 2.54 19.04
C LEU A 52 -7.03 3.78 18.11
N ALA A 53 -6.88 4.98 18.67
CA ALA A 53 -6.78 6.21 17.90
C ALA A 53 -5.60 6.19 16.91
N ASN A 54 -4.43 5.73 17.37
CA ASN A 54 -3.25 5.62 16.51
C ASN A 54 -3.43 4.61 15.38
N LEU A 55 -4.08 3.47 15.64
CA LEU A 55 -4.39 2.47 14.61
C LEU A 55 -5.36 3.04 13.58
N LEU A 56 -6.43 3.72 14.02
CA LEU A 56 -7.40 4.35 13.11
C LEU A 56 -6.76 5.44 12.26
N TRP A 57 -5.90 6.27 12.85
CA TRP A 57 -5.13 7.28 12.10
C TRP A 57 -4.22 6.61 11.07
N LEU A 58 -3.44 5.60 11.47
CA LEU A 58 -2.58 4.86 10.55
C LEU A 58 -3.37 4.24 9.38
N LEU A 59 -4.56 3.69 9.64
CA LEU A 59 -5.43 3.18 8.58
C LEU A 59 -5.82 4.29 7.59
N GLY A 60 -6.24 5.45 8.09
CA GLY A 60 -6.56 6.62 7.27
C GLY A 60 -5.39 7.03 6.38
N GLU A 61 -4.19 7.19 6.95
CA GLU A 61 -3.00 7.57 6.18
C GLU A 61 -2.68 6.58 5.07
N ARG A 62 -2.81 5.27 5.32
CA ARG A 62 -2.54 4.27 4.28
C ARG A 62 -3.57 4.30 3.16
N LEU A 63 -4.82 4.61 3.46
CA LEU A 63 -5.87 4.78 2.44
C LEU A 63 -5.60 6.03 1.59
N ASP A 64 -5.21 7.15 2.20
CA ASP A 64 -4.85 8.38 1.49
C ASP A 64 -3.60 8.19 0.59
N ASP A 65 -2.59 7.47 1.08
CA ASP A 65 -1.38 7.12 0.33
C ASP A 65 -1.70 6.25 -0.89
N ILE A 66 -2.62 5.28 -0.74
CA ILE A 66 -3.11 4.42 -1.83
C ILE A 66 -3.86 5.26 -2.87
N GLU A 67 -4.77 6.12 -2.42
CA GLU A 67 -5.53 6.98 -3.33
C GLU A 67 -4.61 7.91 -4.14
N THR A 68 -3.60 8.48 -3.48
CA THR A 68 -2.61 9.34 -4.11
C THR A 68 -1.83 8.60 -5.20
N GLN A 69 -1.38 7.37 -4.94
CA GLN A 69 -0.67 6.57 -5.93
C GLN A 69 -1.55 6.15 -7.10
N ILE A 70 -2.81 5.79 -6.83
CA ILE A 70 -3.77 5.49 -7.90
C ILE A 70 -3.99 6.71 -8.79
N LYS A 71 -4.08 7.92 -8.22
CA LYS A 71 -4.17 9.17 -9.00
C LYS A 71 -2.93 9.40 -9.86
N GLN A 72 -1.73 9.15 -9.33
CA GLN A 72 -0.49 9.28 -10.10
C GLN A 72 -0.43 8.30 -11.27
N ILE A 73 -0.86 7.04 -11.09
CA ILE A 73 -0.97 6.06 -12.18
C ILE A 73 -1.94 6.52 -13.25
N LYS A 74 -3.08 7.11 -12.88
CA LYS A 74 -4.10 7.56 -13.84
C LYS A 74 -3.69 8.80 -14.65
N LEU A 75 -2.75 9.59 -14.14
CA LEU A 75 -2.30 10.84 -14.75
C LEU A 75 -0.99 10.68 -15.56
N GLY A 76 -0.26 9.59 -15.36
CA GLY A 76 0.96 9.24 -16.12
C GLY A 76 0.66 8.37 -17.34
#